data_AF-A0A9E4C763-F1
#
_entry.id   AF-A0A9E4C763-F1
#
_cell.length_a   1.000
_cell.length_b   1.000
_cell.length_c   1.000
_cell.angle_alpha   90.00
_cell.angle_beta   90.00
_cell.angle_gamma   90.00
#
_symmetry.space_group_name_H-M   'P 1'
#
loop_
_entity.id
_entity.type
_entity.pdbx_description
1 polymer ?
#
loop_
_entity_poly.entity_id
_entity_poly.type
_entity_poly.pdbx_seq_one_letter_code
_entity_poly.pdbx_strand_id
1 'polypeptide(L)'
;MAETAALTLSQRYHFDTCGYVLLEDALTPDQVERMKAALYRLKADPAAAPRVYVRPRGDHHVLFGNLVEYDPALLEYAAHPGLVPLVEEVVGGAVRLEETEAIINRRDPGADLDQLRKRRTNPTGFHRGTTATWGCYTEQERYHCIFVKTLAYLTDVGPDDGGTCLIPGSHRLTWPREEMIQAAMDDERLIHQVEAAAGSVLLFGESLIHSTTAIRSDKERVILVAGYTPPMLREWMGNEVSPEFVATLPEAIRPLISGSDSWNWRRNYSQ
;
A
#
# COMPACT_ATOMS: atom_id res chain seq x y z
N MET A 1 -20.46 -11.93 -19.09
CA MET A 1 -19.63 -10.98 -18.33
C MET A 1 -18.81 -11.84 -17.38
N ALA A 2 -17.48 -11.75 -17.41
CA ALA A 2 -16.69 -12.43 -16.39
C ALA A 2 -17.11 -11.85 -15.03
N GLU A 3 -17.32 -12.71 -14.05
CA GLU A 3 -17.62 -12.29 -12.69
C GLU A 3 -16.41 -11.49 -12.18
N THR A 4 -16.58 -10.19 -11.96
CA THR A 4 -15.51 -9.34 -11.47
C THR A 4 -15.15 -9.82 -10.06
N ALA A 5 -13.86 -10.03 -9.77
CA ALA A 5 -13.42 -10.44 -8.44
C ALA A 5 -13.94 -9.48 -7.36
N ALA A 6 -14.46 -10.04 -6.28
CA ALA A 6 -15.04 -9.30 -5.17
C ALA A 6 -14.59 -9.93 -3.85
N LEU A 7 -14.55 -9.14 -2.79
CA LEU A 7 -14.32 -9.65 -1.45
C LEU A 7 -15.47 -10.58 -1.08
N THR A 8 -15.14 -11.74 -0.51
CA THR A 8 -16.15 -12.61 0.12
C THR A 8 -16.85 -11.85 1.25
N LEU A 9 -18.03 -12.32 1.67
CA LEU A 9 -18.77 -11.67 2.75
C LEU A 9 -17.96 -11.54 4.05
N SER A 10 -17.16 -12.56 4.39
CA SER A 10 -16.30 -12.53 5.59
C SER A 10 -15.16 -11.53 5.45
N GLN A 11 -14.49 -11.49 4.29
CA GLN A 11 -13.46 -10.51 4.01
C GLN A 11 -14.02 -9.09 4.02
N ARG A 12 -15.17 -8.86 3.40
CA ARG A 12 -15.85 -7.57 3.39
C ARG A 12 -16.23 -7.12 4.80
N TYR A 13 -16.82 -8.02 5.59
CA TYR A 13 -17.14 -7.73 6.98
C TYR A 13 -15.89 -7.38 7.79
N HIS A 14 -14.80 -8.15 7.60
CA HIS A 14 -13.53 -7.88 8.27
C HIS A 14 -12.95 -6.51 7.88
N PHE A 15 -13.05 -6.11 6.60
CA PHE A 15 -12.67 -4.76 6.18
C PHE A 15 -13.52 -3.69 6.88
N ASP A 16 -14.83 -3.84 6.89
CA ASP A 16 -15.74 -2.83 7.47
C ASP A 16 -15.57 -2.71 8.99
N THR A 17 -15.18 -3.79 9.68
CA THR A 17 -14.91 -3.79 11.13
C THR A 17 -13.50 -3.34 11.46
N CYS A 18 -12.50 -3.82 10.74
CA CYS A 18 -11.09 -3.73 11.12
C CYS A 18 -10.27 -2.78 10.24
N GLY A 19 -10.74 -2.46 9.04
CA GLY A 19 -10.10 -1.54 8.08
C GLY A 19 -9.11 -2.20 7.13
N TYR A 20 -9.00 -3.54 7.19
CA TYR A 20 -8.08 -4.32 6.37
C TYR A 20 -8.58 -5.74 6.12
N VAL A 21 -7.98 -6.40 5.12
CA VAL A 21 -8.12 -7.82 4.82
C VAL A 21 -6.75 -8.37 4.42
N LEU A 22 -6.38 -9.52 4.96
CA LEU A 22 -5.27 -10.31 4.44
C LEU A 22 -5.80 -11.28 3.39
N LEU A 23 -5.31 -11.16 2.16
CA LEU A 23 -5.60 -12.05 1.04
C LEU A 23 -4.47 -13.07 0.97
N GLU A 24 -4.72 -14.26 1.52
CA GLU A 24 -3.77 -15.38 1.47
C GLU A 24 -3.69 -15.95 0.05
N ASP A 25 -2.50 -16.39 -0.35
CA ASP A 25 -2.22 -16.99 -1.67
C ASP A 25 -2.68 -16.13 -2.87
N ALA A 26 -2.69 -14.81 -2.70
CA ALA A 26 -3.15 -13.87 -3.72
C ALA A 26 -2.20 -13.76 -4.93
N LEU A 27 -0.93 -14.08 -4.73
CA LEU A 27 0.11 -14.07 -5.75
C LEU A 27 0.77 -15.45 -5.84
N THR A 28 1.02 -15.90 -7.07
CA THR A 28 1.74 -17.14 -7.31
C THR A 28 3.23 -17.02 -6.95
N PRO A 29 3.92 -18.15 -6.65
CA PRO A 29 5.37 -18.13 -6.42
C PRO A 29 6.18 -17.50 -7.56
N ASP A 30 5.79 -17.71 -8.82
CA ASP A 30 6.46 -17.09 -9.97
C ASP A 30 6.33 -15.56 -9.94
N GLN A 31 5.11 -15.05 -9.71
CA GLN A 31 4.88 -13.62 -9.57
C GLN A 31 5.75 -13.02 -8.46
N VAL A 32 5.80 -13.67 -7.30
CA VAL A 32 6.64 -13.25 -6.16
C VAL A 32 8.11 -13.18 -6.55
N GLU A 33 8.65 -14.23 -7.19
CA GLU A 33 10.06 -14.25 -7.59
C GLU A 33 10.38 -13.20 -8.66
N ARG A 34 9.51 -12.98 -9.65
CA ARG A 34 9.71 -11.94 -10.67
C ARG A 34 9.77 -10.54 -10.05
N MET A 35 8.82 -10.23 -9.16
CA MET A 35 8.80 -8.94 -8.45
C MET A 35 10.03 -8.75 -7.55
N LYS A 36 10.38 -9.77 -6.77
CA LYS A 36 11.54 -9.72 -5.87
C LYS A 36 12.85 -9.56 -6.66
N ALA A 37 13.00 -10.28 -7.78
CA ALA A 37 14.16 -10.14 -8.65
C ALA A 37 14.26 -8.73 -9.26
N ALA A 38 13.14 -8.12 -9.66
CA ALA A 38 13.11 -6.73 -10.13
C ALA A 38 13.59 -5.75 -9.05
N LEU A 39 13.12 -5.89 -7.81
CA LEU A 39 13.52 -5.03 -6.70
C LEU A 39 15.00 -5.21 -6.32
N TYR A 40 15.55 -6.43 -6.40
CA TYR A 40 16.98 -6.64 -6.17
C TYR A 40 17.86 -6.07 -7.29
N ARG A 41 17.42 -6.18 -8.56
CA ARG A 41 18.09 -5.45 -9.65
C ARG A 41 18.07 -3.96 -9.41
N LEU A 42 16.90 -3.42 -9.00
CA LEU A 42 16.76 -2.00 -8.69
C LEU A 42 17.69 -1.55 -7.57
N LYS A 43 17.78 -2.33 -6.49
CA LYS A 43 18.69 -2.07 -5.37
C LYS A 43 20.16 -2.03 -5.79
N ALA A 44 20.52 -2.76 -6.84
CA ALA A 44 21.88 -2.83 -7.37
C ALA A 44 22.15 -1.84 -8.52
N ASP A 45 21.13 -1.12 -9.00
CA ASP A 45 21.20 -0.24 -10.17
C ASP A 45 21.45 1.22 -9.79
N PRO A 46 22.67 1.76 -9.93
CA PRO A 46 22.97 3.16 -9.63
C PRO A 46 22.34 4.13 -10.62
N ALA A 47 21.87 3.67 -11.79
CA ALA A 47 21.29 4.49 -12.84
C ALA A 47 19.76 4.59 -12.76
N ALA A 48 19.12 4.00 -11.75
CA ALA A 48 17.67 3.97 -11.60
C ALA A 48 17.05 5.31 -11.16
N ALA A 49 17.86 6.24 -10.65
CA ALA A 49 17.43 7.52 -10.07
C ALA A 49 16.55 8.44 -10.93
N PRO A 50 16.62 8.48 -12.29
CA PRO A 50 15.71 9.33 -13.07
C PRO A 50 14.33 8.72 -13.28
N ARG A 51 14.12 7.43 -12.93
CA ARG A 51 12.85 6.71 -13.12
C ARG A 51 12.14 6.40 -11.81
N VAL A 52 12.92 6.15 -10.76
CA VAL A 52 12.43 5.83 -9.42
C VAL A 52 13.09 6.74 -8.38
N TYR A 53 12.42 6.98 -7.27
CA TYR A 53 13.09 7.55 -6.10
C TYR A 53 13.62 6.44 -5.19
N VAL A 54 14.85 6.61 -4.71
CA VAL A 54 15.52 5.65 -3.80
C VAL A 54 15.91 6.38 -2.52
N ARG A 55 15.43 5.88 -1.38
CA ARG A 55 15.62 6.47 -0.05
C ARG A 55 16.23 5.44 0.91
N PRO A 56 17.57 5.27 0.89
CA PRO A 56 18.25 4.41 1.85
C PRO A 56 18.21 5.04 3.25
N ARG A 57 18.13 4.20 4.29
CA ARG A 57 18.26 4.61 5.68
C ARG A 57 19.24 3.67 6.39
N GLY A 58 20.51 4.07 6.39
CA GLY A 58 21.60 3.19 6.79
C GLY A 58 21.69 1.95 5.89
N ASP A 59 22.34 0.90 6.38
CA ASP A 59 22.68 -0.29 5.59
C ASP A 59 21.61 -1.41 5.65
N HIS A 60 20.54 -1.16 6.42
CA HIS A 60 19.54 -2.17 6.79
C HIS A 60 18.14 -1.86 6.27
N HIS A 61 17.96 -0.73 5.58
CA HIS A 61 16.66 -0.31 5.06
C HIS A 61 16.83 0.51 3.78
N VAL A 62 16.05 0.18 2.76
CA VAL A 62 15.87 1.02 1.58
C VAL A 62 14.41 1.03 1.17
N LEU A 63 13.90 2.23 0.90
CA LEU A 63 12.61 2.45 0.28
C LEU A 63 12.82 2.87 -1.17
N PHE A 64 12.01 2.30 -2.06
CA PHE A 64 11.91 2.67 -3.47
C PHE A 64 10.50 3.16 -3.75
N GLY A 65 10.33 4.04 -4.73
CA GLY A 65 9.01 4.33 -5.27
C GLY A 65 9.01 4.88 -6.70
N ASN A 66 7.81 5.10 -7.24
CA ASN A 66 7.55 5.32 -8.67
C ASN A 66 8.00 4.15 -9.57
N LEU A 67 7.56 2.93 -9.22
CA LEU A 67 8.15 1.68 -9.66
C LEU A 67 7.64 1.16 -11.02
N VAL A 68 6.48 1.63 -11.47
CA VAL A 68 5.79 1.04 -12.64
C VAL A 68 6.56 1.17 -13.95
N GLU A 69 7.42 2.18 -14.07
CA GLU A 69 8.28 2.40 -15.25
C GLU A 69 9.59 1.59 -15.20
N TYR A 70 9.92 1.02 -14.05
CA TYR A 70 11.20 0.35 -13.85
C TYR A 70 11.18 -1.07 -14.44
N ASP A 71 10.16 -1.86 -14.11
CA ASP A 71 10.10 -3.27 -14.50
C ASP A 71 8.65 -3.74 -14.72
N PRO A 72 8.37 -4.53 -15.77
CA PRO A 72 7.03 -5.05 -16.05
C PRO A 72 6.39 -5.81 -14.87
N ALA A 73 7.16 -6.52 -14.05
CA ALA A 73 6.61 -7.25 -12.91
C ALA A 73 6.00 -6.30 -11.85
N LEU A 74 6.53 -5.08 -11.73
CA LEU A 74 6.04 -4.07 -10.79
C LEU A 74 4.78 -3.37 -11.33
N LEU A 75 4.72 -3.14 -12.65
CA LEU A 75 3.50 -2.71 -13.34
C LEU A 75 2.38 -3.75 -13.25
N GLU A 76 2.70 -5.03 -13.50
CA GLU A 76 1.74 -6.14 -13.41
C GLU A 76 1.09 -6.25 -12.03
N TYR A 77 1.84 -5.94 -10.95
CA TYR A 77 1.30 -5.88 -9.60
C TYR A 77 0.34 -4.69 -9.41
N ALA A 78 0.75 -3.49 -9.84
CA ALA A 78 -0.07 -2.28 -9.77
C ALA A 78 -1.35 -2.36 -10.63
N ALA A 79 -1.37 -3.22 -11.66
CA ALA A 79 -2.52 -3.47 -12.52
C ALA A 79 -3.07 -4.90 -12.37
N HIS A 80 -2.86 -5.55 -11.22
CA HIS A 80 -3.17 -6.97 -11.08
C HIS A 80 -4.69 -7.25 -11.20
N PRO A 81 -5.13 -8.10 -12.15
CA PRO A 81 -6.55 -8.27 -12.48
C PRO A 81 -7.37 -8.91 -11.35
N GLY A 82 -6.72 -9.61 -10.42
CA GLY A 82 -7.37 -10.14 -9.22
C GLY A 82 -7.38 -9.21 -8.01
N LEU A 83 -6.60 -8.11 -8.02
CA LEU A 83 -6.51 -7.18 -6.88
C LEU A 83 -7.24 -5.87 -7.15
N VAL A 84 -7.08 -5.28 -8.33
CA VAL A 84 -7.69 -3.99 -8.67
C VAL A 84 -9.21 -3.99 -8.45
N PRO A 85 -9.98 -5.02 -8.86
CA PRO A 85 -11.41 -5.06 -8.56
C PRO A 85 -11.77 -5.04 -7.07
N LEU A 86 -10.95 -5.66 -6.21
CA LEU A 86 -11.14 -5.65 -4.77
C LEU A 86 -10.91 -4.25 -4.20
N VAL A 87 -9.93 -3.54 -4.76
CA VAL A 87 -9.67 -2.14 -4.43
C VAL A 87 -10.84 -1.27 -4.87
N GLU A 88 -11.35 -1.43 -6.09
CA GLU A 88 -12.52 -0.71 -6.60
C GLU A 88 -13.76 -0.94 -5.73
N GLU A 89 -13.99 -2.17 -5.26
CA GLU A 89 -15.08 -2.50 -4.33
C GLU A 89 -14.95 -1.74 -3.00
N VAL A 90 -13.73 -1.66 -2.46
CA VAL A 90 -13.46 -0.98 -1.19
C VAL A 90 -13.52 0.54 -1.34
N VAL A 91 -13.01 1.08 -2.45
CA VAL A 91 -13.12 2.50 -2.78
C VAL A 91 -14.55 2.90 -3.11
N GLY A 92 -15.36 1.98 -3.63
CA GLY A 92 -16.75 2.20 -4.04
C GLY A 92 -16.88 2.74 -5.47
N GLY A 93 -15.89 2.49 -6.33
CA GLY A 93 -15.90 2.95 -7.71
C GLY A 93 -14.56 2.70 -8.42
N ALA A 94 -14.45 3.21 -9.65
CA ALA A 94 -13.20 3.16 -10.41
C ALA A 94 -12.07 3.86 -9.66
N VAL A 95 -10.84 3.41 -9.91
CA VAL A 95 -9.63 3.93 -9.26
C VAL A 95 -8.53 4.28 -10.26
N ARG A 96 -7.58 5.09 -9.79
CA ARG A 96 -6.28 5.33 -10.37
C ARG A 96 -5.18 4.92 -9.38
N LEU A 97 -3.98 4.70 -9.88
CA LEU A 97 -2.78 4.43 -9.10
C LEU A 97 -2.32 5.73 -8.44
N GLU A 98 -2.32 5.82 -7.12
CA GLU A 98 -1.80 6.99 -6.39
C GLU A 98 -0.28 6.93 -6.26
N GLU A 99 0.24 5.75 -5.93
CA GLU A 99 1.66 5.55 -5.66
C GLU A 99 2.06 4.08 -5.80
N THR A 100 3.35 3.85 -6.00
CA THR A 100 3.97 2.53 -5.82
C THR A 100 5.22 2.67 -4.98
N GLU A 101 5.36 1.79 -3.99
CA GLU A 101 6.52 1.77 -3.11
C GLU A 101 6.99 0.34 -2.88
N ALA A 102 8.26 0.18 -2.57
CA ALA A 102 8.79 -1.08 -2.11
C ALA A 102 9.78 -0.84 -0.98
N ILE A 103 9.82 -1.75 -0.02
CA ILE A 103 10.77 -1.70 1.08
C ILE A 103 11.53 -3.01 1.12
N ILE A 104 12.85 -2.92 1.09
CA ILE A 104 13.76 -4.00 1.45
C ILE A 104 14.41 -3.61 2.77
N ASN A 105 14.13 -4.37 3.82
CA ASN A 105 14.71 -4.11 5.13
C ASN A 105 15.03 -5.39 5.91
N ARG A 106 15.97 -5.27 6.84
CA ARG A 106 16.45 -6.34 7.71
C ARG A 106 16.76 -5.78 9.09
N ARG A 107 16.99 -6.65 10.07
CA ARG A 107 17.45 -6.24 11.40
C ARG A 107 18.75 -5.45 11.29
N ASP A 108 18.80 -4.33 11.99
CA ASP A 108 20.03 -3.61 12.32
C ASP A 108 20.54 -4.14 13.68
N PRO A 109 21.68 -4.86 13.73
CA PRO A 109 22.22 -5.40 14.97
C PRO A 109 22.60 -4.31 15.99
N GLY A 110 22.85 -3.09 15.55
CA GLY A 110 23.16 -1.95 16.40
C GLY A 110 21.93 -1.18 16.89
N ALA A 111 20.72 -1.54 16.44
CA ALA A 111 19.51 -0.84 16.83
C ALA A 111 19.07 -1.21 18.25
N ASP A 112 18.78 -0.18 19.06
CA ASP A 112 18.16 -0.33 20.37
C ASP A 112 16.69 -0.73 20.20
N LEU A 113 16.38 -2.00 20.49
CA LEU A 113 15.03 -2.56 20.40
C LEU A 113 14.04 -1.87 21.35
N ASP A 114 14.48 -1.43 22.53
CA ASP A 114 13.62 -0.75 23.49
C ASP A 114 13.28 0.67 23.03
N GLN A 115 14.19 1.33 22.32
CA GLN A 115 13.88 2.57 21.64
C GLN A 115 12.94 2.36 20.45
N LEU A 116 13.11 1.27 19.68
CA LEU A 116 12.20 0.95 18.56
C LEU A 116 10.76 0.73 19.03
N ARG A 117 10.57 0.00 20.14
CA ARG A 117 9.25 -0.21 20.76
C ARG A 117 8.58 1.08 21.20
N LYS A 118 9.34 2.13 21.54
CA LYS A 118 8.81 3.42 22.00
C LYS A 118 8.45 4.39 20.87
N ARG A 119 8.67 4.05 19.60
CA ARG A 119 8.47 4.97 18.47
C ARG A 119 6.98 5.21 18.18
N ARG A 120 6.48 6.35 18.64
CA ARG A 120 5.07 6.79 18.51
C ARG A 120 4.75 7.34 17.12
N THR A 121 5.59 8.21 16.57
CA THR A 121 5.40 8.82 15.23
C THR A 121 6.74 9.11 14.57
N ASN A 122 6.93 8.53 13.38
CA ASN A 122 8.01 8.70 12.39
C ASN A 122 9.50 8.51 12.82
N PRO A 123 10.39 8.00 11.94
CA PRO A 123 10.14 7.54 10.57
C PRO A 123 9.51 6.15 10.49
N THR A 124 9.22 5.53 11.64
CA THR A 124 8.75 4.14 11.78
C THR A 124 7.67 4.01 12.87
N GLY A 125 6.91 5.07 13.12
CA GLY A 125 5.82 5.05 14.11
C GLY A 125 4.46 4.79 13.46
N PHE A 126 3.44 4.62 14.28
CA PHE A 126 2.05 4.52 13.82
C PHE A 126 1.60 5.80 13.11
N HIS A 127 0.98 5.64 11.94
CA HIS A 127 0.52 6.72 11.09
C HIS A 127 -0.68 6.29 10.23
N ARG A 128 -1.27 7.25 9.52
CA ARG A 128 -2.35 7.06 8.54
C ARG A 128 -2.21 8.11 7.45
N GLY A 129 -2.49 7.79 6.19
CA GLY A 129 -2.46 8.73 5.07
C GLY A 129 -3.69 9.64 4.97
N THR A 130 -4.82 9.25 5.55
CA THR A 130 -6.05 10.06 5.54
C THR A 130 -6.82 9.94 6.87
N THR A 131 -7.85 10.75 7.08
CA THR A 131 -8.71 10.71 8.28
C THR A 131 -10.05 10.05 7.96
N ALA A 132 -10.75 9.51 8.96
CA ALA A 132 -12.10 8.96 8.77
C ALA A 132 -13.09 10.00 8.20
N THR A 133 -12.91 11.28 8.51
CA THR A 133 -13.83 12.36 8.11
C THR A 133 -13.66 12.83 6.67
N TRP A 134 -12.52 12.55 6.04
CA TRP A 134 -12.23 12.95 4.65
C TRP A 134 -11.98 11.74 3.77
N GLY A 135 -11.28 10.74 4.31
CA GLY A 135 -10.85 9.53 3.63
C GLY A 135 -11.89 8.43 3.54
N CYS A 136 -13.05 8.58 4.16
CA CYS A 136 -14.05 7.52 4.21
C CYS A 136 -15.47 8.05 4.05
N TYR A 137 -16.36 7.18 3.60
CA TYR A 137 -17.78 7.46 3.46
C TYR A 137 -18.61 6.19 3.60
N THR A 138 -19.93 6.35 3.70
CA THR A 138 -20.87 5.22 3.73
C THR A 138 -21.88 5.41 2.61
N GLU A 139 -22.00 4.40 1.77
CA GLU A 139 -22.93 4.37 0.64
C GLU A 139 -23.34 2.92 0.41
N GLN A 140 -24.56 2.68 -0.07
CA GLN A 140 -25.08 1.32 -0.33
C GLN A 140 -24.86 0.34 0.83
N GLU A 141 -25.09 0.82 2.07
CA GLU A 141 -24.96 0.03 3.31
C GLU A 141 -23.54 -0.50 3.57
N ARG A 142 -22.53 0.09 2.92
CA ARG A 142 -21.13 -0.32 2.93
C ARG A 142 -20.22 0.83 3.35
N TYR A 143 -19.14 0.51 4.06
CA TYR A 143 -18.11 1.48 4.47
C TYR A 143 -16.99 1.53 3.42
N HIS A 144 -16.68 2.71 2.90
CA HIS A 144 -15.73 2.90 1.82
C HIS A 144 -14.55 3.76 2.26
N CYS A 145 -13.38 3.51 1.68
CA CYS A 145 -12.15 4.27 1.90
C CYS A 145 -11.65 4.82 0.56
N ILE A 146 -11.46 6.13 0.43
CA ILE A 146 -11.04 6.75 -0.84
C ILE A 146 -9.56 6.54 -1.15
N PHE A 147 -8.76 6.09 -0.19
CA PHE A 147 -7.36 5.76 -0.42
C PHE A 147 -7.11 4.38 0.17
N VAL A 148 -6.78 3.43 -0.71
CA VAL A 148 -6.63 2.01 -0.38
C VAL A 148 -5.29 1.54 -0.91
N LYS A 149 -4.60 0.71 -0.13
CA LYS A 149 -3.35 0.08 -0.54
C LYS A 149 -3.47 -1.42 -0.59
N THR A 150 -2.75 -2.00 -1.54
CA THR A 150 -2.37 -3.40 -1.54
C THR A 150 -0.88 -3.49 -1.21
N LEU A 151 -0.53 -4.21 -0.15
CA LEU A 151 0.83 -4.48 0.27
C LEU A 151 1.10 -5.99 0.15
N ALA A 152 1.91 -6.38 -0.82
CA ALA A 152 2.36 -7.74 -1.02
C ALA A 152 3.55 -8.06 -0.13
N TYR A 153 3.49 -9.19 0.56
CA TYR A 153 4.65 -9.80 1.20
C TYR A 153 5.38 -10.66 0.18
N LEU A 154 6.62 -10.29 -0.17
CA LEU A 154 7.46 -11.04 -1.12
C LEU A 154 8.44 -12.01 -0.43
N THR A 155 8.38 -12.05 0.90
CA THR A 155 9.09 -12.94 1.81
C THR A 155 8.12 -13.33 2.93
N ASP A 156 8.27 -14.51 3.50
CA ASP A 156 7.50 -14.89 4.69
C ASP A 156 7.75 -13.92 5.84
N VAL A 157 6.68 -13.56 6.55
CA VAL A 157 6.74 -12.72 7.75
C VAL A 157 6.06 -13.43 8.92
N GLY A 158 6.86 -13.88 9.88
CA GLY A 158 6.37 -14.35 11.18
C GLY A 158 6.37 -13.26 12.27
N PRO A 159 6.16 -13.64 13.54
CA PRO A 159 6.06 -12.72 14.68
C PRO A 159 7.28 -11.81 14.88
N ASP A 160 8.46 -12.29 14.49
CA ASP A 160 9.74 -11.58 14.64
C ASP A 160 10.27 -10.97 13.34
N ASP A 161 9.58 -11.18 12.22
CA ASP A 161 10.03 -10.75 10.89
C ASP A 161 9.50 -9.36 10.51
N GLY A 162 8.89 -8.65 11.47
CA GLY A 162 8.46 -7.27 11.34
C GLY A 162 7.28 -7.08 10.38
N GLY A 163 6.24 -7.91 10.48
CA GLY A 163 5.01 -7.71 9.74
C GLY A 163 4.36 -6.33 9.98
N THR A 164 3.47 -5.91 9.08
CA THR A 164 2.77 -4.63 9.21
C THR A 164 1.90 -4.66 10.47
N CYS A 165 2.06 -3.67 11.34
CA CYS A 165 1.23 -3.52 12.53
C CYS A 165 0.06 -2.58 12.23
N LEU A 166 -1.12 -2.93 12.74
CA LEU A 166 -2.39 -2.23 12.52
C LEU A 166 -3.05 -1.96 13.87
N ILE A 167 -3.82 -0.87 13.96
CA ILE A 167 -4.78 -0.65 15.05
C ILE A 167 -6.17 -0.88 14.47
N PRO A 168 -6.74 -2.10 14.59
CA PRO A 168 -8.00 -2.46 13.93
C PRO A 168 -9.14 -1.52 14.32
N GLY A 169 -9.96 -1.12 13.35
CA GLY A 169 -11.13 -0.26 13.55
C GLY A 169 -10.82 1.25 13.61
N SER A 170 -9.55 1.64 13.72
CA SER A 170 -9.15 3.06 13.79
C SER A 170 -9.48 3.86 12.52
N HIS A 171 -9.71 3.18 11.38
CA HIS A 171 -10.10 3.78 10.09
C HIS A 171 -11.45 4.51 10.12
N ARG A 172 -12.28 4.23 11.13
CA ARG A 172 -13.62 4.82 11.32
C ARG A 172 -13.67 5.89 12.40
N LEU A 173 -12.62 5.97 13.21
CA LEU A 173 -12.62 6.79 14.41
C LEU A 173 -12.16 8.21 14.08
N THR A 174 -12.87 9.17 14.65
CA THR A 174 -12.60 10.61 14.52
C THR A 174 -11.79 11.15 15.70
N TRP A 175 -11.27 10.28 16.57
CA TRP A 175 -10.41 10.68 17.69
C TRP A 175 -9.12 11.34 17.18
N PRO A 176 -8.46 12.18 17.99
CA PRO A 176 -7.09 12.61 17.70
C PRO A 176 -6.18 11.38 17.49
N ARG A 177 -5.35 11.44 16.44
CA ARG A 177 -4.50 10.31 16.03
C ARG A 177 -3.57 9.88 17.17
N GLU A 178 -2.97 10.86 17.84
CA GLU A 178 -2.00 10.68 18.91
C GLU A 178 -2.63 10.00 20.13
N GLU A 179 -3.90 10.26 20.43
CA GLU A 179 -4.62 9.63 21.53
C GLU A 179 -4.93 8.15 21.23
N MET A 180 -5.36 7.84 20.02
CA MET A 180 -5.56 6.43 19.61
C MET A 180 -4.25 5.64 19.62
N ILE A 181 -3.16 6.24 19.12
CA ILE A 181 -1.83 5.63 19.18
C ILE A 181 -1.43 5.43 20.63
N GLN A 182 -1.60 6.42 21.50
CA GLN A 182 -1.26 6.28 22.92
C GLN A 182 -2.06 5.15 23.58
N ALA A 183 -3.37 5.07 23.36
CA ALA A 183 -4.21 4.02 23.91
C ALA A 183 -3.75 2.63 23.44
N ALA A 184 -3.43 2.47 22.15
CA ALA A 184 -2.95 1.21 21.60
C ALA A 184 -1.54 0.83 22.11
N MET A 185 -0.67 1.80 22.36
CA MET A 185 0.65 1.57 22.93
C MET A 185 0.60 1.25 24.43
N ASP A 186 -0.42 1.72 25.15
CA ASP A 186 -0.64 1.39 26.57
C ASP A 186 -1.27 0.00 26.75
N ASP A 187 -1.94 -0.54 25.72
CA ASP A 187 -2.51 -1.89 25.69
C ASP A 187 -2.26 -2.56 24.33
N GLU A 188 -1.16 -3.34 24.26
CA GLU A 188 -0.72 -4.02 23.03
C GLU A 188 -1.77 -4.95 22.42
N ARG A 189 -2.81 -5.36 23.17
CA ARG A 189 -3.93 -6.16 22.63
C ARG A 189 -4.75 -5.41 21.57
N LEU A 190 -4.63 -4.09 21.52
CA LEU A 190 -5.26 -3.23 20.52
C LEU A 190 -4.45 -3.17 19.21
N ILE A 191 -3.26 -3.77 19.18
CA ILE A 191 -2.38 -3.81 18.02
C ILE A 191 -2.39 -5.22 17.44
N HIS A 192 -2.57 -5.30 16.13
CA HIS A 192 -2.41 -6.55 15.40
C HIS A 192 -1.19 -6.47 14.49
N GLN A 193 -0.25 -7.39 14.66
CA GLN A 193 0.85 -7.59 13.71
C GLN A 193 0.45 -8.68 12.70
N VAL A 194 0.54 -8.36 11.42
CA VAL A 194 0.27 -9.32 10.35
C VAL A 194 1.38 -10.37 10.29
N GLU A 195 0.98 -11.64 10.27
CA GLU A 195 1.82 -12.78 9.91
C GLU A 195 1.30 -13.34 8.59
N ALA A 196 2.21 -13.63 7.65
CA ALA A 196 1.84 -14.00 6.30
C ALA A 196 2.96 -14.76 5.58
N ALA A 197 2.57 -15.72 4.74
CA ALA A 197 3.48 -16.32 3.78
C ALA A 197 3.77 -15.36 2.60
N ALA A 198 4.90 -15.58 1.93
CA ALA A 198 5.20 -14.90 0.68
C ALA A 198 4.09 -15.16 -0.35
N GLY A 199 3.61 -14.09 -0.99
CA GLY A 199 2.49 -14.12 -1.93
C GLY A 199 1.16 -13.65 -1.35
N SER A 200 1.04 -13.54 -0.02
CA SER A 200 -0.10 -12.88 0.61
C SER A 200 -0.10 -11.37 0.37
N VAL A 201 -1.29 -10.78 0.26
CA VAL A 201 -1.49 -9.34 0.04
C VAL A 201 -2.38 -8.76 1.13
N LEU A 202 -1.87 -7.77 1.85
CA LEU A 202 -2.64 -6.98 2.79
C LEU A 202 -3.34 -5.84 2.04
N LEU A 203 -4.67 -5.86 1.99
CA LEU A 203 -5.50 -4.79 1.47
C LEU A 203 -6.03 -3.95 2.64
N PHE A 204 -5.76 -2.65 2.67
CA PHE A 204 -6.19 -1.79 3.78
C PHE A 204 -6.48 -0.36 3.34
N GLY A 205 -7.37 0.31 4.06
CA GLY A 205 -7.63 1.74 3.85
C GLY A 205 -6.59 2.61 4.55
N GLU A 206 -6.13 3.67 3.89
CA GLU A 206 -5.13 4.62 4.44
C GLU A 206 -5.65 5.51 5.57
N SER A 207 -6.93 5.39 5.93
CA SER A 207 -7.46 5.92 7.18
C SER A 207 -7.10 5.06 8.40
N LEU A 208 -6.75 3.78 8.18
CA LEU A 208 -6.33 2.84 9.21
C LEU A 208 -4.95 3.23 9.75
N ILE A 209 -4.84 3.29 11.07
CA ILE A 209 -3.56 3.53 11.71
C ILE A 209 -2.69 2.28 11.62
N HIS A 210 -1.50 2.42 11.02
CA HIS A 210 -0.59 1.33 10.74
C HIS A 210 0.88 1.74 10.93
N SER A 211 1.77 0.76 11.03
CA SER A 211 3.21 0.97 11.12
C SER A 211 4.02 -0.19 10.55
N THR A 212 5.27 0.09 10.19
CA THR A 212 6.30 -0.94 10.04
C THR A 212 6.84 -1.33 11.41
N THR A 213 6.89 -2.63 11.69
CA THR A 213 7.39 -3.17 12.96
C THR A 213 8.88 -3.46 12.90
N ALA A 214 9.54 -3.48 14.06
CA ALA A 214 10.93 -3.89 14.18
C ALA A 214 11.11 -5.35 13.73
N ILE A 215 12.12 -5.59 12.89
CA ILE A 215 12.58 -6.94 12.53
C ILE A 215 13.52 -7.41 13.64
N ARG A 216 13.14 -8.48 14.34
CA ARG A 216 13.90 -9.08 15.44
C ARG A 216 14.64 -10.34 15.01
N SER A 217 14.24 -10.97 13.92
CA SER A 217 14.93 -12.12 13.32
C SER A 217 16.16 -11.72 12.50
N ASP A 218 16.83 -12.72 11.92
CA ASP A 218 17.93 -12.55 10.96
C ASP A 218 17.46 -12.54 9.49
N LYS A 219 16.15 -12.52 9.24
CA LYS A 219 15.60 -12.52 7.89
C LYS A 219 15.55 -11.11 7.30
N GLU A 220 15.63 -11.05 5.98
CA GLU A 220 15.26 -9.87 5.21
C GLU A 220 13.76 -9.93 4.90
N ARG A 221 13.11 -8.78 5.01
CA ARG A 221 11.72 -8.57 4.64
C ARG A 221 11.66 -7.74 3.37
N VAL A 222 10.92 -8.23 2.39
CA VAL A 222 10.66 -7.51 1.13
C VAL A 222 9.17 -7.34 0.96
N ILE A 223 8.72 -6.09 0.81
CA ILE A 223 7.33 -5.75 0.54
C ILE A 223 7.20 -4.85 -0.68
N LEU A 224 6.08 -5.00 -1.40
CA LEU A 224 5.71 -4.16 -2.55
C LEU A 224 4.30 -3.61 -2.33
N VAL A 225 4.13 -2.31 -2.58
CA VAL A 225 2.93 -1.55 -2.27
C VAL A 225 2.44 -0.87 -3.54
N ALA A 226 1.14 -0.92 -3.77
CA ALA A 226 0.43 -0.09 -4.72
C ALA A 226 -0.72 0.59 -3.99
N GLY A 227 -0.78 1.91 -4.07
CA GLY A 227 -1.85 2.72 -3.50
C GLY A 227 -2.77 3.22 -4.59
N TYR A 228 -4.06 3.34 -4.28
CA TYR A 228 -5.09 3.70 -5.24
C TYR A 228 -6.07 4.69 -4.67
N THR A 229 -6.46 5.65 -5.50
CA THR A 229 -7.40 6.71 -5.20
C THR A 229 -8.43 6.84 -6.31
N PRO A 230 -9.62 7.41 -6.07
CA PRO A 230 -10.54 7.74 -7.15
C PRO A 230 -9.91 8.64 -8.23
N PRO A 231 -10.33 8.52 -9.51
CA PRO A 231 -9.77 9.27 -10.64
C PRO A 231 -9.80 10.79 -10.52
N MET A 232 -10.66 11.36 -9.68
CA MET A 232 -10.70 12.82 -9.44
C MET A 232 -9.61 13.33 -8.49
N LEU A 233 -8.87 12.44 -7.84
CA LEU A 233 -7.69 12.79 -7.03
C LEU A 233 -6.43 12.74 -7.89
N ARG A 234 -5.43 13.54 -7.49
CA ARG A 234 -4.13 13.61 -8.14
C ARG A 234 -3.11 12.86 -7.30
N GLU A 235 -2.18 12.18 -7.95
CA GLU A 235 -1.05 11.54 -7.30
C GLU A 235 -0.24 12.48 -6.42
N TRP A 236 0.41 11.89 -5.43
CA TRP A 236 1.43 12.56 -4.66
C TRP A 236 2.64 12.92 -5.53
N MET A 237 3.25 14.07 -5.24
CA MET A 237 4.43 14.53 -5.97
C MET A 237 5.55 13.49 -5.88
N GLY A 238 6.13 13.15 -7.02
CA GLY A 238 7.15 12.12 -7.19
C GLY A 238 6.61 10.75 -7.62
N ASN A 239 5.29 10.58 -7.76
CA ASN A 239 4.64 9.37 -8.29
C ASN A 239 4.06 9.60 -9.71
N GLU A 240 4.39 10.71 -10.36
CA GLU A 240 3.96 10.98 -11.72
C GLU A 240 4.61 9.99 -12.69
N VAL A 241 3.77 9.25 -13.42
CA VAL A 241 4.20 8.36 -14.50
C VAL A 241 4.41 9.18 -15.78
N SER A 242 5.53 8.96 -16.46
CA SER A 242 5.89 9.71 -17.65
C SER A 242 4.86 9.53 -18.78
N PRO A 243 4.45 10.61 -19.47
CA PRO A 243 3.51 10.51 -20.59
C PRO A 243 4.00 9.59 -21.70
N GLU A 244 5.32 9.55 -21.93
CA GLU A 244 5.96 8.66 -22.90
C GLU A 244 5.74 7.19 -22.54
N PHE A 245 5.89 6.82 -21.27
CA PHE A 245 5.61 5.46 -20.82
C PHE A 245 4.13 5.12 -20.91
N VAL A 246 3.23 6.01 -20.47
CA VAL A 246 1.77 5.81 -20.55
C VAL A 246 1.32 5.54 -21.99
N ALA A 247 1.91 6.23 -22.97
CA ALA A 247 1.62 6.02 -24.38
C ALA A 247 1.98 4.61 -24.89
N THR A 248 2.92 3.93 -24.23
CA THR A 248 3.29 2.53 -24.56
C THR A 248 2.33 1.50 -23.98
N LEU A 249 1.52 1.86 -22.98
CA LEU A 249 0.63 0.94 -22.29
C LEU A 249 -0.60 0.59 -23.14
N PRO A 250 -1.18 -0.61 -22.98
CA PRO A 250 -2.49 -0.93 -23.50
C PRO A 250 -3.54 0.09 -23.05
N GLU A 251 -4.42 0.50 -23.97
CA GLU A 251 -5.43 1.55 -23.72
C GLU A 251 -6.29 1.27 -22.47
N ALA A 252 -6.62 0.00 -22.23
CA ALA A 252 -7.45 -0.43 -21.10
C ALA A 252 -6.86 -0.12 -19.71
N ILE A 253 -5.53 -0.06 -19.57
CA ILE A 253 -4.88 0.17 -18.26
C ILE A 253 -4.40 1.62 -18.07
N ARG A 254 -4.43 2.45 -19.11
CA ARG A 254 -3.98 3.85 -19.01
C ARG A 254 -4.77 4.64 -17.96
N PRO A 255 -6.11 4.55 -17.89
CA PRO A 255 -6.87 5.26 -16.86
C PRO A 255 -6.48 4.86 -15.43
N LEU A 256 -6.15 3.58 -15.23
CA LEU A 256 -5.66 3.11 -13.94
C LEU A 256 -4.28 3.70 -13.63
N ILE A 257 -3.34 3.68 -14.57
CA ILE A 257 -1.94 4.05 -14.29
C ILE A 257 -1.73 5.57 -14.20
N SER A 258 -2.35 6.35 -15.08
CA SER A 258 -2.12 7.80 -15.16
C SER A 258 -3.33 8.64 -14.77
N GLY A 259 -4.44 8.00 -14.38
CA GLY A 259 -5.74 8.66 -14.32
C GLY A 259 -6.32 8.89 -15.72
N SER A 260 -7.53 9.45 -15.75
CA SER A 260 -8.22 9.87 -16.96
C SER A 260 -8.54 11.35 -16.90
N ASP A 261 -8.46 12.04 -18.04
CA ASP A 261 -9.08 13.36 -18.21
C ASP A 261 -10.60 13.20 -18.10
N SER A 262 -11.11 13.32 -16.88
CA SER A 262 -12.54 13.09 -16.59
C SER A 262 -13.44 14.19 -17.15
N TRP A 263 -12.85 15.24 -17.73
CA TRP A 263 -13.57 16.41 -18.22
C TRP A 263 -12.88 16.97 -19.47
N ASN A 264 -13.32 16.52 -20.66
CA ASN A 264 -13.12 17.28 -21.91
C ASN A 264 -13.89 18.62 -21.92
N TRP A 265 -14.38 19.04 -20.75
CA TRP A 265 -15.07 20.30 -20.54
C TRP A 265 -14.08 21.44 -20.68
N ARG A 266 -14.26 22.24 -21.74
CA ARG A 266 -13.61 23.54 -21.85
C ARG A 266 -14.46 24.55 -21.09
N ARG A 267 -13.83 25.35 -20.21
CA ARG A 267 -14.47 26.54 -19.63
C ARG A 267 -15.04 27.37 -20.78
N ASN A 268 -16.35 27.54 -20.79
CA ASN A 268 -17.01 28.38 -21.78
C ASN A 268 -16.79 29.84 -21.35
N TYR A 269 -15.64 30.41 -21.73
CA TYR A 269 -15.45 31.85 -21.63
C TYR A 269 -16.38 32.46 -22.66
N SER A 270 -17.50 33.06 -22.21
CA SER A 270 -18.28 33.95 -23.05
C SER A 270 -17.34 35.02 -23.59
N GLN A 271 -17.14 35.03 -24.91
CA GLN A 271 -16.47 36.13 -25.62
C GLN A 271 -17.30 37.40 -25.51
#